data_AF-A0AAC9AXA4-F1
#
_entry.id   AF-A0AAC9AXA4-F1
#
_cell.length_a   1.000
_cell.length_b   1.000
_cell.length_c   1.000
_cell.angle_alpha   90.00
_cell.angle_beta   90.00
_cell.angle_gamma   90.00
#
_symmetry.space_group_name_H-M   'P 1'
#
loop_
_entity.id
_entity.type
_entity.pdbx_description
1 polymer ?
#
loop_
_entity_poly.entity_id
_entity_poly.type
_entity_poly.pdbx_seq_one_letter_code
_entity_poly.pdbx_strand_id
1 'polypeptide(L)'
;MAASELGKQDVARRLIHAAVDMFESDADPLAIHVVGSSAFNLLRELSKVGGTLFFERVFRSVLFNGATKVLKGEESGLPDHPIVAEWVEGIARAIEAGHVNSPEDINVKDAPGAEFEALRFLTGPFNFLKHADRDPDGMLHESDVKAIESISFAVTAYSLLFPTDDLDPKVARFLKQNAII
;
A
#
# COMPACT_ATOMS: atom_id res chain seq x y z
N MET A 1 -37.50 3.87 -1.18
CA MET A 1 -36.21 4.15 -1.85
C MET A 1 -35.72 2.84 -2.43
N ALA A 2 -35.41 2.77 -3.73
CA ALA A 2 -34.74 1.59 -4.28
C ALA A 2 -33.36 1.46 -3.61
N ALA A 3 -33.00 0.26 -3.18
CA ALA A 3 -31.67 0.00 -2.65
C ALA A 3 -30.65 0.22 -3.78
N SER A 4 -29.81 1.24 -3.67
CA SER A 4 -28.68 1.40 -4.58
C SER A 4 -27.63 0.35 -4.22
N GLU A 5 -27.39 -0.60 -5.11
CA GLU A 5 -26.29 -1.55 -4.96
C GLU A 5 -24.94 -0.84 -5.13
N LEU A 6 -23.91 -1.30 -4.40
CA LEU A 6 -22.55 -0.78 -4.49
C LEU A 6 -21.64 -1.80 -5.18
N GLY A 7 -21.04 -1.40 -6.29
CA GLY A 7 -20.02 -2.20 -6.97
C GLY A 7 -18.74 -2.29 -6.14
N LYS A 8 -17.98 -3.39 -6.27
CA LYS A 8 -16.72 -3.58 -5.55
C LYS A 8 -15.67 -2.48 -5.85
N GLN A 9 -15.64 -1.95 -7.08
CA GLN A 9 -14.80 -0.80 -7.42
C GLN A 9 -15.22 0.45 -6.62
N ASP A 10 -16.52 0.76 -6.56
CA ASP A 10 -17.03 1.89 -5.78
C ASP A 10 -16.75 1.75 -4.29
N VAL A 11 -16.85 0.52 -3.76
CA VAL A 11 -16.48 0.22 -2.37
C VAL A 11 -14.99 0.49 -2.14
N ALA A 12 -14.10 0.00 -3.01
CA ALA A 12 -12.67 0.26 -2.89
C ALA A 12 -12.35 1.77 -2.94
N ARG A 13 -12.96 2.51 -3.88
CA ARG A 13 -12.82 3.97 -4.00
C ARG A 13 -13.25 4.68 -2.72
N ARG A 14 -14.41 4.31 -2.17
CA ARG A 14 -14.95 4.89 -0.93
C ARG A 14 -14.05 4.62 0.28
N LEU A 15 -13.52 3.40 0.40
CA LEU A 15 -12.60 3.05 1.50
C LEU A 15 -11.30 3.85 1.41
N ILE A 16 -10.73 4.01 0.21
CA ILE A 16 -9.55 4.87 0.01
C ILE A 16 -9.85 6.30 0.46
N HIS A 17 -10.96 6.88 -0.01
CA HIS A 17 -11.33 8.24 0.35
C HIS A 17 -11.57 8.39 1.86
N ALA A 18 -12.23 7.42 2.49
CA ALA A 18 -12.46 7.41 3.93
C ALA A 18 -11.16 7.34 4.73
N ALA A 19 -10.22 6.49 4.32
CA ALA A 19 -8.91 6.40 4.99
C ALA A 19 -8.13 7.72 4.89
N VAL A 20 -8.18 8.40 3.74
CA VAL A 20 -7.59 9.74 3.56
C VAL A 20 -8.28 10.77 4.45
N ASP A 21 -9.62 10.80 4.51
CA ASP A 21 -10.36 11.73 5.38
C ASP A 21 -10.03 11.50 6.86
N MET A 22 -9.91 10.24 7.26
CA MET A 22 -9.51 9.85 8.61
C MET A 22 -8.09 10.34 8.93
N PHE A 23 -7.15 10.19 7.99
CA PHE A 23 -5.79 10.70 8.15
C PHE A 23 -5.77 12.25 8.26
N GLU A 24 -6.47 12.96 7.37
CA GLU A 24 -6.54 14.42 7.40
C GLU A 24 -7.21 14.95 8.69
N SER A 25 -8.01 14.14 9.35
CA SER A 25 -8.70 14.47 10.60
C SER A 25 -7.96 13.97 11.86
N ASP A 26 -6.72 13.51 11.74
CA ASP A 26 -5.90 12.96 12.85
C ASP A 26 -6.63 11.83 13.61
N ALA A 27 -7.33 10.97 12.87
CA ALA A 27 -8.01 9.81 13.43
C ALA A 27 -7.01 8.72 13.85
N ASP A 28 -7.52 7.73 14.59
CA ASP A 28 -6.72 6.62 15.09
C ASP A 28 -5.95 5.87 13.95
N PRO A 29 -4.62 5.70 14.08
CA PRO A 29 -3.80 5.06 13.05
C PRO A 29 -4.19 3.61 12.74
N LEU A 30 -4.65 2.84 13.73
CA LEU A 30 -5.10 1.46 13.53
C LEU A 30 -6.36 1.44 12.68
N ALA A 31 -7.32 2.33 12.97
CA ALA A 31 -8.53 2.48 12.18
C ALA A 31 -8.21 2.85 10.72
N ILE A 32 -7.31 3.82 10.50
CA ILE A 32 -6.87 4.20 9.14
C ILE A 32 -6.23 3.02 8.43
N HIS A 33 -5.32 2.31 9.11
CA HIS A 33 -4.65 1.14 8.54
C HIS A 33 -5.66 0.09 8.08
N VAL A 34 -6.66 -0.23 8.92
CA VAL A 34 -7.68 -1.25 8.64
C VAL A 34 -8.55 -0.85 7.45
N VAL A 35 -8.93 0.42 7.34
CA VAL A 35 -9.72 0.90 6.20
C VAL A 35 -8.91 0.84 4.90
N GLY A 36 -7.66 1.32 4.90
CA GLY A 36 -6.78 1.27 3.74
C GLY A 36 -6.46 -0.16 3.29
N SER A 37 -6.10 -1.04 4.22
CA SER A 37 -5.81 -2.46 3.93
C SER A 37 -7.06 -3.24 3.48
N SER A 38 -8.26 -2.86 3.92
CA SER A 38 -9.52 -3.41 3.40
C SER A 38 -9.72 -3.06 1.93
N ALA A 39 -9.45 -1.79 1.55
CA ALA A 39 -9.50 -1.37 0.15
C ALA A 39 -8.49 -2.15 -0.70
N PHE A 40 -7.25 -2.25 -0.23
CA PHE A 40 -6.20 -3.00 -0.91
C PHE A 40 -6.55 -4.48 -1.11
N ASN A 41 -7.06 -5.15 -0.06
CA ASN A 41 -7.48 -6.55 -0.15
C ASN A 41 -8.59 -6.76 -1.18
N LEU A 42 -9.59 -5.87 -1.21
CA LEU A 42 -10.66 -5.92 -2.20
C LEU A 42 -10.13 -5.75 -3.62
N LEU A 43 -9.21 -4.82 -3.84
CA LEU A 43 -8.56 -4.59 -5.14
C LEU A 43 -7.75 -5.81 -5.58
N ARG A 44 -7.02 -6.44 -4.65
CA ARG A 44 -6.30 -7.69 -4.92
C ARG A 44 -7.24 -8.79 -5.39
N GLU A 45 -8.39 -8.96 -4.75
CA GLU A 45 -9.42 -9.92 -5.21
C GLU A 45 -9.98 -9.57 -6.59
N LEU A 46 -10.20 -8.28 -6.87
CA LEU A 46 -10.71 -7.81 -8.16
C LEU A 46 -9.73 -7.99 -9.32
N SER A 47 -8.43 -8.03 -9.04
CA SER A 47 -7.39 -8.12 -10.07
C SER A 47 -7.51 -9.39 -10.93
N LYS A 48 -8.13 -10.47 -10.43
CA LYS A 48 -8.30 -11.79 -11.09
C LYS A 48 -7.02 -12.48 -11.57
N VAL A 49 -5.88 -11.80 -11.56
CA VAL A 49 -4.53 -12.36 -11.67
C VAL A 49 -4.22 -12.99 -10.31
N GLY A 50 -3.54 -14.15 -10.29
CA GLY A 50 -3.14 -14.79 -9.03
C GLY A 50 -2.51 -13.75 -8.09
N GLY A 51 -3.05 -13.61 -6.87
CA GLY A 51 -2.82 -12.44 -6.01
C GLY A 51 -1.36 -12.05 -5.75
N THR A 52 -0.44 -13.00 -5.89
CA THR A 52 1.02 -12.78 -5.83
C THR A 52 1.53 -11.89 -6.96
N LEU A 53 1.11 -12.12 -8.21
CA LEU A 53 1.57 -11.34 -9.37
C LEU A 53 1.03 -9.91 -9.35
N PHE A 54 -0.18 -9.70 -8.82
CA PHE A 54 -0.74 -8.35 -8.67
C PHE A 54 -0.03 -7.59 -7.54
N PHE A 55 0.21 -8.27 -6.41
CA PHE A 55 0.97 -7.69 -5.30
C PHE A 55 2.37 -7.28 -5.75
N GLU A 56 3.09 -8.15 -6.49
CA GLU A 56 4.41 -7.85 -7.03
C GLU A 56 4.42 -6.55 -7.86
N ARG A 57 3.42 -6.34 -8.73
CA ARG A 57 3.32 -5.11 -9.54
C ARG A 57 3.08 -3.86 -8.71
N VAL A 58 2.20 -3.94 -7.71
CA VAL A 58 1.98 -2.84 -6.75
C VAL A 58 3.28 -2.56 -5.99
N PHE A 59 3.91 -3.62 -5.50
CA PHE A 59 5.08 -3.54 -4.65
C PHE A 59 6.30 -2.94 -5.36
N ARG A 60 6.54 -3.32 -6.62
CA ARG A 60 7.54 -2.66 -7.48
C ARG A 60 7.34 -1.15 -7.57
N SER A 61 6.08 -0.71 -7.71
CA SER A 61 5.74 0.71 -7.80
C SER A 61 6.03 1.44 -6.49
N VAL A 62 5.65 0.84 -5.35
CA VAL A 62 5.93 1.44 -4.04
C VAL A 62 7.45 1.48 -3.76
N LEU A 63 8.19 0.42 -4.10
CA LEU A 63 9.66 0.38 -3.99
C LEU A 63 10.35 1.46 -4.82
N PHE A 64 9.93 1.62 -6.09
CA PHE A 64 10.47 2.64 -6.98
C PHE A 64 10.24 4.05 -6.41
N ASN A 65 9.04 4.32 -5.89
CA ASN A 65 8.71 5.61 -5.28
C ASN A 65 9.54 5.86 -4.02
N GLY A 66 9.66 4.85 -3.14
CA GLY A 66 10.48 4.94 -1.93
C GLY A 66 11.96 5.19 -2.23
N ALA A 67 12.52 4.53 -3.24
CA ALA A 67 13.90 4.76 -3.69
C ALA A 67 14.07 6.18 -4.25
N THR A 68 13.11 6.67 -5.04
CA THR A 68 13.11 8.03 -5.58
C THR A 68 13.09 9.10 -4.48
N LYS A 69 12.39 8.86 -3.36
CA LYS A 69 12.43 9.74 -2.19
C LYS A 69 13.79 9.76 -1.51
N VAL A 70 14.39 8.59 -1.29
CA VAL A 70 15.71 8.50 -0.64
C VAL A 70 16.77 9.26 -1.45
N LEU A 71 16.70 9.22 -2.78
CA LEU A 71 17.57 10.02 -3.65
C LEU A 71 17.39 11.54 -3.49
N LYS A 72 16.22 11.98 -3.02
CA LYS A 72 15.94 13.39 -2.68
C LYS A 72 16.33 13.74 -1.24
N GLY A 73 16.84 12.78 -0.47
CA GLY A 73 17.12 12.95 0.97
C GLY A 73 15.90 12.85 1.87
N GLU A 74 14.81 12.23 1.38
CA GLU A 74 13.56 12.03 2.11
C GLU A 74 13.44 10.60 2.65
N GLU A 75 12.62 10.38 3.67
CA GLU A 75 12.29 9.02 4.14
C GLU A 75 11.51 8.25 3.07
N SER A 76 11.80 6.96 2.91
CA SER A 76 11.20 6.12 1.86
C SER A 76 9.67 5.99 1.98
N GLY A 77 9.10 6.17 3.18
CA GLY A 77 7.69 5.89 3.47
C GLY A 77 7.33 4.41 3.32
N LEU A 78 8.34 3.54 3.45
CA LEU A 78 8.22 2.09 3.50
C LEU A 78 8.58 1.61 4.93
N PRO A 79 8.17 0.39 5.33
CA PRO A 79 8.56 -0.19 6.62
C PRO A 79 10.03 0.02 6.96
N ASP A 80 10.29 0.43 8.21
CA ASP A 80 11.61 0.32 8.81
C ASP A 80 11.91 -1.18 9.06
N HIS A 81 12.39 -1.83 8.02
CA HIS A 81 12.75 -3.24 8.00
C HIS A 81 14.05 -3.40 7.23
N PRO A 82 15.07 -4.11 7.77
CA PRO A 82 16.40 -4.18 7.16
C PRO A 82 16.39 -4.59 5.68
N ILE A 83 15.56 -5.57 5.30
CA ILE A 83 15.43 -6.01 3.90
C ILE A 83 14.84 -4.91 3.01
N VAL A 84 13.85 -4.17 3.52
CA VAL A 84 13.20 -3.11 2.77
C VAL A 84 14.14 -1.91 2.61
N ALA A 85 14.89 -1.57 3.66
CA ALA A 85 15.95 -0.57 3.60
C ALA A 85 17.02 -0.94 2.57
N GLU A 86 17.54 -2.17 2.60
CA GLU A 86 18.52 -2.67 1.63
C GLU A 86 18.01 -2.56 0.19
N TRP A 87 16.74 -2.87 -0.05
CA TRP A 87 16.13 -2.74 -1.36
C TRP A 87 15.97 -1.30 -1.81
N VAL A 88 15.44 -0.44 -0.95
CA VAL A 88 15.27 0.97 -1.27
C VAL A 88 16.61 1.59 -1.63
N GLU A 89 17.65 1.31 -0.85
CA GLU A 89 19.01 1.78 -1.14
C GLU A 89 19.59 1.18 -2.43
N GLY A 90 19.39 -0.13 -2.64
CA GLY A 90 19.86 -0.81 -3.85
C GLY A 90 19.21 -0.26 -5.11
N ILE A 91 17.89 -0.05 -5.08
CA ILE A 91 17.11 0.54 -6.17
C ILE A 91 17.51 2.00 -6.37
N ALA A 92 17.70 2.77 -5.30
CA ALA A 92 18.17 4.16 -5.38
C ALA A 92 19.52 4.25 -6.12
N ARG A 93 20.49 3.41 -5.75
CA ARG A 93 21.78 3.32 -6.46
C ARG A 93 21.61 2.92 -7.93
N ALA A 94 20.70 1.99 -8.23
CA ALA A 94 20.42 1.55 -9.59
C ALA A 94 19.74 2.64 -10.45
N ILE A 95 18.89 3.48 -9.83
CA ILE A 95 18.29 4.66 -10.47
C ILE A 95 19.38 5.69 -10.81
N GLU A 96 20.25 6.04 -9.86
CA GLU A 96 21.36 6.98 -10.11
C GLU A 96 22.30 6.48 -11.22
N ALA A 97 22.53 5.18 -11.30
CA ALA A 97 23.33 4.56 -12.35
C ALA A 97 22.61 4.46 -13.72
N GLY A 98 21.32 4.83 -13.80
CA GLY A 98 20.51 4.74 -15.02
C GLY A 98 20.06 3.31 -15.39
N HIS A 99 20.20 2.35 -14.48
CA HIS A 99 19.81 0.95 -14.68
C HIS A 99 18.34 0.68 -14.40
N VAL A 100 17.68 1.52 -13.60
CA VAL A 100 16.26 1.46 -13.29
C VAL A 100 15.63 2.81 -13.60
N ASN A 101 14.66 2.85 -14.51
CA ASN A 101 13.98 4.09 -14.92
C ASN A 101 12.48 4.06 -14.61
N SER A 102 11.95 2.87 -14.31
CA SER A 102 10.54 2.64 -14.03
C SER A 102 10.34 1.45 -13.08
N PRO A 103 9.16 1.32 -12.43
CA PRO A 103 8.82 0.14 -11.63
C PRO A 103 8.97 -1.20 -12.36
N GLU A 104 8.75 -1.22 -13.67
CA GLU A 104 8.83 -2.41 -14.52
C GLU A 104 10.26 -2.98 -14.60
N ASP A 105 11.29 -2.14 -14.42
CA ASP A 105 12.70 -2.53 -14.46
C ASP A 105 13.16 -3.27 -13.18
N ILE A 106 12.37 -3.21 -12.10
CA ILE A 106 12.72 -3.81 -10.80
C ILE A 106 12.38 -5.30 -10.81
N ASN A 107 13.37 -6.20 -10.74
CA ASN A 107 13.12 -7.63 -10.62
C ASN A 107 13.06 -8.07 -9.14
N VAL A 108 11.87 -8.47 -8.65
CA VAL A 108 11.66 -8.91 -7.26
C VAL A 108 12.03 -10.40 -7.06
N LYS A 109 12.41 -11.13 -8.12
CA LYS A 109 12.78 -12.56 -8.03
C LYS A 109 14.06 -12.83 -7.23
N ASP A 110 14.94 -11.85 -7.05
CA ASP A 110 16.20 -11.99 -6.30
C ASP A 110 16.00 -11.83 -4.77
N ALA A 111 14.75 -11.95 -4.32
CA ALA A 111 14.28 -11.51 -3.02
C ALA A 111 13.29 -12.51 -2.37
N PRO A 112 13.67 -13.78 -2.19
CA PRO A 112 12.75 -14.81 -1.72
C PRO A 112 12.15 -14.46 -0.35
N GLY A 113 10.82 -14.41 -0.27
CA GLY A 113 10.06 -14.25 0.97
C GLY A 113 9.67 -12.83 1.36
N ALA A 114 10.26 -11.80 0.75
CA ALA A 114 9.99 -10.43 1.20
C ALA A 114 8.78 -9.76 0.52
N GLU A 115 8.27 -10.31 -0.59
CA GLU A 115 6.89 -10.04 -1.03
C GLU A 115 5.86 -10.53 0.01
N PHE A 116 6.11 -11.70 0.59
CA PHE A 116 5.25 -12.27 1.62
C PHE A 116 5.32 -11.43 2.91
N GLU A 117 6.51 -11.00 3.32
CA GLU A 117 6.64 -10.11 4.48
C GLU A 117 6.03 -8.73 4.24
N ALA A 118 6.19 -8.12 3.06
CA ALA A 118 5.54 -6.85 2.74
C ALA A 118 4.00 -6.98 2.71
N LEU A 119 3.48 -8.11 2.20
CA LEU A 119 2.05 -8.41 2.25
C LEU A 119 1.57 -8.67 3.68
N ARG A 120 2.37 -9.38 4.50
CA ARG A 120 2.07 -9.66 5.91
C ARG A 120 2.07 -8.38 6.73
N PHE A 121 3.03 -7.50 6.49
CA PHE A 121 3.11 -6.17 7.06
C PHE A 121 1.86 -5.33 6.73
N LEU A 122 1.42 -5.34 5.48
CA LEU A 122 0.28 -4.55 5.03
C LEU A 122 -1.08 -5.11 5.46
N THR A 123 -1.20 -6.43 5.60
CA THR A 123 -2.47 -7.10 5.91
C THR A 123 -2.55 -7.61 7.34
N GLY A 124 -1.47 -7.48 8.12
CA GLY A 124 -1.34 -7.98 9.48
C GLY A 124 -2.42 -7.45 10.42
N PRO A 125 -2.52 -6.13 10.63
CA PRO A 125 -3.56 -5.54 11.47
C PRO A 125 -5.00 -5.85 10.99
N PHE A 126 -5.24 -5.91 9.68
CA PHE A 126 -6.53 -6.36 9.14
C PHE A 126 -6.83 -7.82 9.50
N ASN A 127 -5.85 -8.71 9.34
CA ASN A 127 -5.99 -10.13 9.63
C ASN A 127 -6.12 -10.39 11.14
N PHE A 128 -5.45 -9.60 11.98
CA PHE A 128 -5.60 -9.61 13.43
C PHE A 128 -7.08 -9.44 13.82
N LEU A 129 -7.73 -8.38 13.32
CA LEU A 129 -9.15 -8.15 13.58
C LEU A 129 -10.06 -9.20 12.93
N LYS A 130 -9.76 -9.62 11.71
CA LYS A 130 -10.53 -10.64 10.97
C LYS A 130 -10.54 -12.01 11.66
N HIS A 131 -9.55 -12.28 12.51
CA HIS A 131 -9.38 -13.56 13.20
C HIS A 131 -9.55 -13.46 14.73
N ALA A 132 -10.02 -12.33 15.25
CA ALA A 132 -10.24 -12.11 16.67
C ALA A 132 -11.27 -13.08 17.29
N ASP A 133 -12.14 -13.69 16.48
CA ASP A 133 -13.05 -14.75 16.93
C ASP A 133 -12.31 -16.06 17.32
N ARG A 134 -11.19 -16.33 16.66
CA ARG A 134 -10.36 -17.54 16.87
C ARG A 134 -9.17 -17.29 17.79
N ASP A 135 -8.74 -16.05 17.91
CA ASP A 135 -7.62 -15.62 18.75
C ASP A 135 -7.99 -14.37 19.57
N PRO A 136 -8.90 -14.52 20.57
CA PRO A 136 -9.44 -13.38 21.32
C PRO A 136 -8.41 -12.71 22.25
N ASP A 137 -7.35 -13.44 22.62
CA ASP A 137 -6.28 -12.95 23.49
C ASP A 137 -5.04 -12.51 22.70
N GLY A 138 -5.11 -12.53 21.37
CA GLY A 138 -4.04 -12.07 20.50
C GLY A 138 -3.68 -10.60 20.77
N MET A 139 -2.40 -10.27 20.60
CA MET A 139 -1.90 -8.89 20.74
C MET A 139 -1.35 -8.39 19.41
N LEU A 140 -1.60 -7.12 19.12
CA LEU A 140 -1.02 -6.40 17.98
C LEU A 140 -0.04 -5.36 18.51
N HIS A 141 1.16 -5.31 17.94
CA HIS A 141 2.15 -4.29 18.33
C HIS A 141 1.88 -2.99 17.57
N GLU A 142 1.99 -1.82 18.23
CA GLU A 142 1.74 -0.53 17.56
C GLU A 142 2.66 -0.29 16.36
N SER A 143 3.88 -0.83 16.39
CA SER A 143 4.80 -0.76 15.25
C SER A 143 4.29 -1.45 14.00
N ASP A 144 3.31 -2.35 14.11
CA ASP A 144 2.70 -3.06 12.98
C ASP A 144 1.60 -2.23 12.31
N VAL A 145 1.20 -1.11 12.92
CA VAL A 145 0.19 -0.19 12.39
C VAL A 145 0.82 0.83 11.45
N LYS A 146 0.31 0.85 10.21
CA LYS A 146 0.94 1.51 9.05
C LYS A 146 -0.09 2.23 8.20
N ALA A 147 -0.58 3.34 8.73
CA ALA A 147 -1.72 4.06 8.19
C ALA A 147 -1.44 4.64 6.79
N ILE A 148 -0.30 5.29 6.60
CA ILE A 148 0.05 5.93 5.33
C ILE A 148 0.32 4.87 4.26
N GLU A 149 1.04 3.81 4.61
CA GLU A 149 1.42 2.73 3.71
C GLU A 149 0.18 1.96 3.25
N SER A 150 -0.78 1.69 4.14
CA SER A 150 -2.02 1.01 3.74
C SER A 150 -2.81 1.80 2.70
N ILE A 151 -2.86 3.14 2.84
CA ILE A 151 -3.47 4.03 1.84
C ILE A 151 -2.64 4.02 0.55
N SER A 152 -1.31 4.16 0.65
CA SER A 152 -0.39 4.17 -0.50
C SER A 152 -0.55 2.93 -1.39
N PHE A 153 -0.56 1.74 -0.78
CA PHE A 153 -0.77 0.48 -1.50
C PHE A 153 -2.18 0.40 -2.11
N ALA A 154 -3.21 0.81 -1.37
CA ALA A 154 -4.58 0.80 -1.88
C ALA A 154 -4.75 1.72 -3.10
N VAL A 155 -4.21 2.94 -3.04
CA VAL A 155 -4.26 3.90 -4.15
C VAL A 155 -3.47 3.38 -5.35
N THR A 156 -2.26 2.87 -5.13
CA THR A 156 -1.44 2.29 -6.20
C THR A 156 -2.16 1.12 -6.89
N ALA A 157 -2.73 0.21 -6.10
CA ALA A 157 -3.52 -0.91 -6.62
C ALA A 157 -4.75 -0.43 -7.40
N TYR A 158 -5.42 0.63 -6.92
CA TYR A 158 -6.58 1.22 -7.58
C TYR A 158 -6.21 1.77 -8.95
N SER A 159 -5.17 2.60 -9.03
CA SER A 159 -4.71 3.21 -10.27
C SER A 159 -4.24 2.18 -11.29
N LEU A 160 -3.65 1.05 -10.85
CA LEU A 160 -3.27 -0.04 -11.74
C LEU A 160 -4.47 -0.78 -12.34
N LEU A 161 -5.55 -0.97 -11.57
CA LEU A 161 -6.75 -1.68 -12.03
C LEU A 161 -7.72 -0.78 -12.81
N PHE A 162 -7.76 0.50 -12.47
CA PHE A 162 -8.71 1.47 -13.01
C PHE A 162 -7.97 2.74 -13.49
N PRO A 163 -7.05 2.64 -14.47
CA PRO A 163 -6.15 3.74 -14.85
C PRO A 163 -6.85 4.95 -15.48
N THR A 164 -8.11 4.80 -15.90
CA THR A 164 -8.92 5.88 -16.49
C THR A 164 -9.89 6.51 -15.50
N ASP A 165 -9.87 6.06 -14.24
CA ASP A 165 -10.81 6.49 -13.20
C ASP A 165 -10.08 7.36 -12.18
N ASP A 166 -10.50 8.60 -12.09
CA ASP A 166 -9.85 9.58 -11.22
C ASP A 166 -10.32 9.42 -9.78
N LEU A 167 -9.35 9.33 -8.87
CA LEU A 167 -9.61 9.51 -7.45
C LEU A 167 -9.85 11.00 -7.15
N ASP A 168 -10.53 11.27 -6.04
CA ASP A 168 -10.78 12.65 -5.62
C ASP A 168 -9.44 13.42 -5.49
N PRO A 169 -9.36 14.69 -5.93
CA PRO A 169 -8.14 15.51 -5.81
C PRO A 169 -7.51 15.52 -4.41
N LYS A 170 -8.28 15.28 -3.34
CA LYS A 170 -7.74 15.12 -1.99
C LYS A 170 -6.76 13.96 -1.87
N VAL A 171 -7.00 12.86 -2.58
CA VAL A 171 -6.09 11.71 -2.59
C VAL A 171 -4.76 12.12 -3.21
N ALA A 172 -4.78 12.85 -4.33
CA ALA A 172 -3.55 13.36 -4.94
C ALA A 172 -2.78 14.32 -4.01
N ARG A 173 -3.47 15.15 -3.22
CA ARG A 173 -2.83 15.98 -2.20
C ARG A 173 -2.20 15.14 -1.10
N PHE A 174 -2.94 14.17 -0.56
CA PHE A 174 -2.45 13.23 0.46
C PHE A 174 -1.17 12.54 -0.02
N LEU A 175 -1.16 12.02 -1.25
CA LEU A 175 0.01 11.35 -1.81
C LEU A 175 1.22 12.29 -1.87
N LYS A 176 1.05 13.51 -2.36
CA LYS A 176 2.12 14.52 -2.43
C LYS A 176 2.64 14.93 -1.04
N GLN A 177 1.74 15.18 -0.09
CA GLN A 177 2.10 15.57 1.28
C GLN A 177 2.91 14.50 2.00
N ASN A 178 2.62 13.22 1.69
CA ASN A 178 3.35 12.07 2.23
C ASN A 178 4.44 11.57 1.27
N ALA A 179 4.81 12.38 0.28
CA ALA A 179 5.81 12.17 -0.76
C ALA A 179 5.62 10.89 -1.63
N ILE A 180 4.48 10.21 -1.54
CA ILE A 180 4.21 8.94 -2.24
C ILE A 180 4.32 9.10 -3.77
N ILE A 181 4.03 10.29 -4.29
CA ILE A 181 4.22 10.72 -5.69
C ILE A 181 4.87 12.10 -5.75
#